data_AF-A0A2M7PN67-F1
#
_entry.id   AF-A0A2M7PN67-F1
#
_cell.length_a   1.000
_cell.length_b   1.000
_cell.length_c   1.000
_cell.angle_alpha   90.00
_cell.angle_beta   90.00
_cell.angle_gamma   90.00
#
_symmetry.space_group_name_H-M   'P 1'
#
loop_
_entity.id
_entity.type
_entity.pdbx_description
1 polymer ?
#
loop_
_entity_poly.entity_id
_entity_poly.type
_entity_poly.pdbx_seq_one_letter_code
_entity_poly.pdbx_strand_id
1 'polypeptide(L)' 'GIAVLGAFIFGLDTDTPLTIANRVEYMLNSDIDAMQASILTPLPGTPLFNRMVAEDRLIHKNFPE' A
#
# COMPACT_ATOMS: atom_id res chain seq x y z
N GLY A 1 14.82 -21.94 11.90
CA GLY A 1 13.77 -21.58 10.93
C GLY A 1 14.33 -20.61 9.91
N ILE A 2 13.55 -20.29 8.87
CA ILE A 2 13.81 -19.18 7.95
C ILE A 2 12.87 -18.05 8.35
N ALA A 3 13.39 -16.84 8.53
CA ALA A 3 12.56 -15.68 8.88
C ALA A 3 11.70 -15.23 7.68
N VAL A 4 10.48 -14.79 7.97
CA VAL A 4 9.50 -14.31 6.99
C VAL A 4 9.27 -12.80 7.17
N LEU A 5 9.39 -12.05 6.07
CA LEU A 5 9.01 -10.64 6.00
C LEU A 5 7.67 -10.52 5.25
N GLY A 6 6.63 -10.07 5.96
CA GLY A 6 5.34 -9.77 5.36
C GLY A 6 5.28 -8.32 4.87
N ALA A 7 5.07 -8.10 3.58
CA ALA A 7 4.89 -6.77 3.00
C ALA A 7 3.41 -6.51 2.69
N PHE A 8 2.87 -5.41 3.24
CA PHE A 8 1.45 -5.05 3.15
C PHE A 8 1.29 -3.63 2.62
N ILE A 9 0.37 -3.43 1.66
CA ILE A 9 0.12 -2.13 1.01
C ILE A 9 -1.26 -1.60 1.40
N PHE A 10 -1.35 -0.45 2.06
CA PHE A 10 -2.60 0.25 2.41
C PHE A 10 -2.94 1.36 1.41
N GLY A 11 -4.22 1.68 1.25
CA GLY A 11 -4.68 2.77 0.38
C GLY A 11 -4.98 2.34 -1.05
N LEU A 12 -5.39 1.09 -1.26
CA LEU A 12 -5.92 0.66 -2.55
C LEU A 12 -7.29 1.31 -2.81
N ASP A 13 -7.68 1.42 -4.07
CA ASP A 13 -8.99 1.98 -4.47
C ASP A 13 -10.18 1.21 -3.85
N THR A 14 -9.95 -0.06 -3.49
CA THR A 14 -10.92 -0.94 -2.84
C THR A 14 -10.84 -0.92 -1.32
N ASP A 15 -9.89 -0.19 -0.73
CA ASP A 15 -9.78 -0.12 0.72
C ASP A 15 -10.92 0.67 1.35
N THR A 16 -11.46 0.12 2.42
CA THR A 16 -12.42 0.74 3.32
C THR A 16 -11.87 0.66 4.74
N PRO A 17 -12.39 1.44 5.71
CA PRO A 17 -11.97 1.30 7.10
C PRO A 17 -12.07 -0.14 7.62
N LEU A 18 -13.09 -0.90 7.18
CA LEU A 18 -13.27 -2.30 7.57
C LEU A 18 -12.20 -3.23 6.96
N THR A 19 -11.88 -3.09 5.68
CA THR A 19 -10.86 -3.95 5.04
C THR A 19 -9.46 -3.67 5.59
N ILE A 20 -9.19 -2.41 5.95
CA ILE A 20 -7.95 -2.01 6.64
C ILE A 20 -7.88 -2.69 8.01
N ALA A 21 -8.94 -2.61 8.82
CA ALA A 21 -9.01 -3.25 10.13
C ALA A 21 -8.84 -4.77 10.04
N ASN A 22 -9.54 -5.43 9.11
CA ASN A 22 -9.42 -6.88 8.91
C ASN A 22 -8.00 -7.31 8.53
N ARG A 23 -7.29 -6.49 7.75
CA ARG A 23 -5.91 -6.76 7.38
C ARG A 23 -4.95 -6.57 8.54
N VAL A 24 -5.19 -5.57 9.41
CA VAL A 24 -4.44 -5.41 10.67
C VAL A 24 -4.65 -6.63 11.56
N GLU A 25 -5.89 -7.12 11.70
CA GLU A 25 -6.17 -8.35 12.45
C GLU A 25 -5.43 -9.56 11.86
N TYR A 26 -5.45 -9.73 10.54
CA TYR A 26 -4.68 -10.80 9.89
C TYR A 26 -3.19 -10.70 10.19
N MET A 27 -2.61 -9.51 10.06
CA MET A 27 -1.20 -9.26 10.33
C MET A 27 -0.85 -9.67 11.77
N LEU A 28 -1.59 -9.18 12.76
CA LEU A 28 -1.33 -9.44 14.18
C LEU A 28 -1.50 -10.91 14.58
N ASN A 29 -2.37 -11.64 13.89
CA ASN A 29 -2.63 -13.06 14.16
C ASN A 29 -1.83 -14.01 13.26
N SER A 30 -0.91 -13.49 12.44
CA SER A 30 -0.04 -14.29 11.58
C SER A 30 1.31 -14.55 12.24
N ASP A 31 1.91 -15.72 12.02
CA ASP A 31 3.26 -16.08 12.51
C ASP A 31 4.37 -15.43 11.66
N ILE A 32 4.23 -14.16 11.30
CA ILE A 32 5.20 -13.40 10.52
C ILE A 32 6.23 -12.76 11.46
N ASP A 33 7.52 -13.00 11.20
CA ASP A 33 8.61 -12.51 12.06
C ASP A 33 8.81 -10.99 11.99
N ALA A 34 8.61 -10.40 10.80
CA ALA A 34 8.75 -8.96 10.57
C ALA A 34 7.72 -8.46 9.56
N MET A 35 7.21 -7.24 9.77
CA MET A 35 6.19 -6.64 8.91
C MET A 35 6.66 -5.31 8.34
N GLN A 36 6.41 -5.13 7.05
CA GLN A 36 6.52 -3.85 6.36
C GLN A 36 5.11 -3.39 5.94
N ALA A 37 4.68 -2.24 6.45
CA ALA A 37 3.49 -1.57 5.98
C ALA A 37 3.88 -0.37 5.11
N SER A 38 3.31 -0.29 3.91
CA SER A 38 3.49 0.86 3.00
C SER A 38 2.15 1.41 2.53
N ILE A 39 2.13 2.70 2.21
CA ILE A 39 0.98 3.34 1.53
C ILE A 39 1.15 3.14 0.01
N LEU A 40 0.05 2.84 -0.69
CA LEU A 40 0.03 2.72 -2.14
C LEU A 40 0.57 4.00 -2.76
N THR A 41 1.76 3.89 -3.34
CA THR A 41 2.45 5.01 -3.97
C THR A 41 2.48 4.77 -5.48
N PRO A 42 1.77 5.56 -6.28
CA PRO A 42 1.86 5.53 -7.74
C PRO A 42 3.25 6.03 -8.16
N LEU A 43 4.12 5.13 -8.61
CA LEU A 43 5.46 5.50 -9.04
C LEU A 43 5.47 5.96 -10.51
N PRO A 44 6.18 7.04 -10.86
CA PRO A 44 6.32 7.49 -12.25
C PRO A 44 6.73 6.35 -13.19
N GLY A 45 6.08 6.25 -14.34
CA GLY A 45 6.30 5.18 -15.32
C GLY A 45 5.46 3.91 -15.09
N THR A 46 4.69 3.82 -14.00
CA THR A 46 3.75 2.70 -13.78
C THR A 46 2.38 2.97 -14.42
N PRO A 47 1.63 1.92 -14.83
CA PRO A 47 0.24 2.09 -15.26
C PRO A 47 -0.66 2.74 -14.21
N LEU A 48 -0.39 2.46 -12.92
CA LEU A 48 -1.08 3.08 -11.80
C LEU A 48 -0.90 4.60 -11.79
N PHE A 49 0.34 5.07 -11.96
CA PHE A 49 0.63 6.50 -12.03
C PHE A 49 -0.10 7.17 -13.21
N ASN A 50 -0.02 6.59 -14.41
CA ASN A 50 -0.69 7.12 -15.59
C ASN A 50 -2.21 7.24 -15.38
N ARG A 51 -2.82 6.22 -14.76
CA ARG A 51 -4.24 6.23 -14.40
C ARG A 51 -4.56 7.32 -13.38
N MET A 52 -3.80 7.42 -12.28
CA MET A 52 -4.05 8.43 -11.25
C MET A 52 -3.84 9.87 -11.76
N VAL A 53 -2.93 10.08 -12.71
CA VAL A 53 -2.80 11.37 -13.43
C VAL A 53 -4.05 11.66 -14.26
N ALA A 54 -4.51 10.68 -15.05
CA ALA A 54 -5.69 10.83 -15.90
C ALA A 54 -6.99 11.07 -15.10
N GLU A 55 -7.09 10.49 -13.90
CA GLU A 55 -8.21 10.65 -12.98
C GLU A 55 -8.10 11.89 -12.08
N ASP A 56 -7.02 12.68 -12.19
CA ASP A 56 -6.69 13.83 -11.33
C ASP A 56 -6.69 13.52 -9.82
N ARG A 57 -6.17 12.33 -9.45
CA ARG A 57 -6.16 11.84 -8.07
C ARG A 57 -4.84 12.06 -7.33
N LEU A 58 -3.80 12.53 -8.02
CA LEU A 58 -2.49 12.79 -7.42
C LEU A 58 -2.48 14.15 -6.71
N ILE A 59 -2.37 14.12 -5.37
CA ILE A 59 -2.22 15.33 -4.53
C ILE A 59 -0.85 16.00 -4.65
N HIS A 60 0.17 15.23 -5.03
CA HIS A 60 1.55 15.70 -5.23
C HIS A 60 2.05 15.18 -6.58
N LYS A 61 2.50 16.11 -7.44
CA LYS A 61 2.98 15.82 -8.80
C LYS A 61 4.45 16.23 -9.00
N ASN A 62 5.02 16.99 -8.07
CA ASN A 62 6.44 17.40 -8.08
C ASN A 62 7.25 16.53 -7.12
N PHE A 63 8.24 15.84 -7.68
CA PHE A 63 9.28 15.10 -6.97
C PHE A 63 10.60 15.25 -7.76
N PRO A 64 11.80 15.40 -7.16
CA PRO A 64 12.13 15.59 -5.75
C PRO A 64 12.59 17.04 -5.53
N GLU A 65 11.70 17.96 -5.15
CA GLU A 65 12.15 19.25 -4.65
C GLU A 65 12.50 19.15 -3.15
#